data_AF-A0A1G1KV08-F1
#
_entry.id   AF-A0A1G1KV08-F1
#
_cell.length_a   1.000
_cell.length_b   1.000
_cell.length_c   1.000
_cell.angle_alpha   90.00
_cell.angle_beta   90.00
_cell.angle_gamma   90.00
#
_symmetry.space_group_name_H-M   'P 1'
#
loop_
_entity.id
_entity.type
_entity.pdbx_description
1 polymer ?
#
loop_
_entity_poly.entity_id
_entity_poly.type
_entity_poly.pdbx_seq_one_letter_code
_entity_poly.pdbx_strand_id
1 'polypeptide(L)'
;MIDSAQFFILVGTVASIALPLFNIPLVLRIIHKKSSQEVSLVWLWGVWSCILLLTPSALISKEIVFKIFGFSNLLLFSAVVFVVMKYRRK
;
A
#
# COMPACT_ATOMS: atom_id res chain seq x y z
N MET A 1 -14.61 -24.42 -19.65
CA MET A 1 -13.43 -23.71 -20.17
C MET A 1 -13.39 -22.40 -19.41
N ILE A 2 -12.58 -22.29 -18.35
CA ILE A 2 -12.46 -21.03 -17.62
C ILE A 2 -11.67 -20.11 -18.53
N ASP A 3 -12.32 -19.09 -19.10
CA ASP A 3 -11.67 -18.10 -19.94
C ASP A 3 -10.43 -17.58 -19.23
N SER A 4 -9.26 -17.68 -19.87
CA SER A 4 -7.97 -17.31 -19.29
C SER A 4 -7.99 -15.91 -18.68
N ALA A 5 -8.81 -15.02 -19.23
CA ALA A 5 -9.08 -13.68 -18.72
C ALA A 5 -9.62 -13.66 -17.27
N GLN A 6 -10.53 -14.56 -16.91
CA GLN A 6 -11.11 -14.62 -15.56
C GLN A 6 -10.07 -15.07 -14.53
N PHE A 7 -9.16 -15.97 -14.91
CA PHE A 7 -8.06 -16.40 -14.05
C PHE A 7 -7.13 -15.24 -13.69
N PHE A 8 -6.74 -14.42 -14.69
CA PHE A 8 -5.90 -13.25 -14.44
C PHE A 8 -6.58 -12.20 -13.56
N ILE A 9 -7.88 -11.98 -13.72
CA ILE A 9 -8.65 -11.05 -12.88
C ILE A 9 -8.69 -11.56 -11.43
N LEU A 10 -8.91 -12.85 -11.22
CA LEU A 10 -8.93 -13.44 -9.89
C LEU A 10 -7.58 -13.29 -9.18
N VAL A 11 -6.49 -13.70 -9.84
CA VAL A 11 -5.12 -13.60 -9.30
C VAL A 11 -4.73 -12.15 -9.07
N GLY A 12 -5.07 -11.26 -10.02
CA GLY A 12 -4.85 -9.82 -9.89
C GLY A 12 -5.60 -9.22 -8.71
N THR A 13 -6.86 -9.61 -8.48
CA THR A 13 -7.67 -9.14 -7.35
C THR A 13 -7.08 -9.61 -6.03
N VAL A 14 -6.69 -10.88 -5.93
CA VAL A 14 -6.05 -11.41 -4.71
C VAL A 14 -4.72 -10.69 -4.45
N ALA A 15 -3.88 -10.52 -5.47
CA ALA A 15 -2.63 -9.79 -5.36
C ALA A 15 -2.86 -8.32 -4.97
N SER A 16 -3.91 -7.68 -5.49
CA SER A 16 -4.24 -6.29 -5.20
C SER A 16 -4.56 -6.03 -3.73
N ILE A 17 -5.04 -7.05 -3.01
CA ILE A 17 -5.37 -6.98 -1.59
C ILE A 17 -4.19 -7.49 -0.75
N ALA A 18 -3.56 -8.58 -1.17
CA ALA A 18 -2.44 -9.21 -0.47
C ALA A 18 -1.20 -8.32 -0.42
N LEU A 19 -0.87 -7.60 -1.49
CA LEU A 19 0.31 -6.73 -1.55
C LEU A 19 0.26 -5.58 -0.53
N PRO A 20 -0.83 -4.78 -0.45
CA PRO A 20 -0.97 -3.78 0.60
C PRO A 20 -0.91 -4.38 2.01
N LEU A 21 -1.49 -5.57 2.21
CA LEU A 21 -1.51 -6.24 3.53
C LEU A 21 -0.10 -6.49 4.07
N PHE A 22 0.92 -6.68 3.23
CA PHE A 22 2.32 -6.77 3.66
C PHE A 22 2.88 -5.48 4.28
N ASN A 23 2.21 -4.33 4.10
CA ASN A 23 2.55 -3.11 4.82
C ASN A 23 2.20 -3.19 6.32
N ILE A 24 1.20 -3.98 6.71
CA ILE A 24 0.77 -4.13 8.12
C ILE A 24 1.88 -4.68 9.02
N PRO A 25 2.58 -5.80 8.72
CA PRO A 25 3.66 -6.29 9.57
C PRO A 25 4.83 -5.30 9.66
N LEU A 26 5.08 -4.49 8.62
CA LEU A 26 6.05 -3.40 8.67
C LEU A 26 5.64 -2.37 9.74
N VAL A 27 4.37 -1.95 9.76
CA VAL A 27 3.81 -1.04 10.77
C VAL A 27 3.88 -1.64 12.17
N LEU A 28 3.46 -2.90 12.32
CA LEU A 28 3.47 -3.59 13.60
C LEU A 28 4.89 -3.69 14.16
N ARG A 29 5.90 -3.96 13.34
CA ARG A 29 7.31 -3.94 13.78
C ARG A 29 7.75 -2.57 14.29
N ILE A 30 7.33 -1.48 13.62
CA ILE A 30 7.64 -0.10 14.04
C ILE A 30 6.96 0.22 15.38
N ILE A 31 5.69 -0.17 15.54
CA ILE A 31 4.94 0.00 16.80
C ILE A 31 5.60 -0.81 17.92
N HIS A 32 5.96 -2.07 17.65
CA HIS A 32 6.51 -2.98 18.65
C HIS A 32 7.91 -2.57 19.10
N LYS A 33 8.78 -2.13 18.18
CA LYS A 33 10.09 -1.57 18.53
C LYS A 33 10.01 -0.19 19.21
N LYS A 34 8.84 0.50 19.15
CA LYS A 34 8.65 1.90 19.59
C LYS A 34 9.66 2.90 19.03
N SER A 35 10.44 2.51 18.01
CA SER A 35 11.45 3.34 17.36
C SER A 35 11.26 3.23 15.86
N SER A 36 11.03 4.38 15.24
CA SER A 36 10.95 4.52 13.78
C SER A 36 12.28 4.96 13.16
N GLN A 37 13.38 4.94 13.92
CA GLN A 37 14.70 5.39 13.46
C GLN A 37 15.27 4.52 12.33
N GLU A 38 14.91 3.24 12.26
CA GLU A 38 15.34 2.34 11.18
C GLU A 38 14.64 2.63 9.84
N VAL A 39 13.53 3.38 9.84
CA VAL A 39 12.78 3.70 8.62
C VAL A 39 13.18 5.08 8.10
N SER A 40 13.72 5.10 6.88
CA SER A 40 14.06 6.33 6.16
C SER A 40 12.79 7.13 5.86
N LEU A 41 12.69 8.36 6.40
CA LEU A 41 11.59 9.29 6.05
C LEU A 41 11.59 9.61 4.57
N VAL A 42 12.77 9.73 3.96
CA VAL A 42 12.90 10.04 2.54
C VAL A 42 12.29 8.91 1.71
N TRP A 43 12.53 7.65 2.10
CA TRP A 43 11.89 6.51 1.46
C TRP A 43 10.38 6.51 1.66
N LEU A 44 9.91 6.74 2.90
CA LEU A 44 8.50 6.77 3.23
C LEU A 44 7.74 7.85 2.43
N TRP A 45 8.27 9.09 2.41
CA TRP A 45 7.69 10.20 1.64
C TRP A 45 7.78 9.99 0.13
N GLY A 46 8.87 9.38 -0.36
CA GLY A 46 9.03 9.03 -1.77
C GLY A 46 8.02 7.97 -2.23
N VAL A 47 7.81 6.92 -1.43
CA VAL A 47 6.82 5.88 -1.76
C VAL A 47 5.40 6.44 -1.61
N TRP A 48 5.12 7.23 -0.57
CA TRP A 48 3.80 7.84 -0.38
C TRP A 48 3.44 8.81 -1.50
N SER A 49 4.38 9.66 -1.94
CA SER A 49 4.15 10.56 -3.08
C SER A 49 3.95 9.76 -4.37
N CYS A 50 4.74 8.71 -4.60
CA CYS A 50 4.55 7.82 -5.75
C CYS A 50 3.16 7.18 -5.76
N ILE A 51 2.67 6.67 -4.61
CA ILE A 51 1.33 6.10 -4.49
C ILE A 51 0.26 7.18 -4.72
N LEU A 52 0.45 8.40 -4.22
CA LEU A 52 -0.45 9.52 -4.48
C LEU A 52 -0.53 9.87 -5.96
N LEU A 53 0.59 9.88 -6.70
CA LEU A 53 0.61 10.10 -8.14
C LEU A 53 0.04 8.91 -8.93
N LEU A 54 0.21 7.69 -8.44
CA LEU A 54 -0.35 6.48 -9.05
C LEU A 54 -1.87 6.41 -8.87
N THR A 55 -2.39 6.90 -7.75
CA THR A 55 -3.82 6.84 -7.39
C THR A 55 -4.77 7.45 -8.44
N PRO A 56 -4.56 8.66 -9.00
CA PRO A 56 -5.43 9.18 -10.04
C PRO A 56 -5.40 8.31 -11.30
N SER A 57 -4.23 7.81 -11.68
CA SER A 57 -4.10 6.86 -12.79
C SER A 57 -4.85 5.55 -12.51
N ALA A 58 -4.83 5.09 -11.26
CA ALA A 58 -5.56 3.90 -10.84
C ALA A 58 -7.08 4.08 -10.86
N LEU A 59 -7.58 5.24 -10.42
CA LEU A 59 -9.01 5.56 -10.37
C LEU A 59 -9.63 5.80 -11.76
N ILE A 60 -8.86 6.36 -12.69
CA ILE A 60 -9.29 6.61 -14.07
C ILE A 60 -9.32 5.33 -14.91
N SER A 61 -8.49 4.34 -14.57
CA SER A 61 -8.38 3.09 -15.33
C SER A 61 -9.70 2.29 -15.34
N LYS A 62 -10.01 1.56 -16.43
CA LYS A 62 -11.23 0.73 -16.52
C LYS A 62 -11.18 -0.53 -15.64
N GLU A 63 -9.98 -0.97 -15.28
CA GLU A 63 -9.75 -2.21 -14.54
C GLU A 63 -10.10 -2.10 -13.05
N ILE A 64 -11.07 -2.90 -12.60
CA ILE A 64 -11.52 -2.92 -11.20
C ILE A 64 -10.39 -3.32 -10.24
N VAL A 65 -9.53 -4.24 -10.68
CA VAL A 65 -8.38 -4.73 -9.92
C VAL A 65 -7.42 -3.60 -9.57
N PHE A 66 -7.13 -2.75 -10.55
CA PHE A 66 -6.18 -1.66 -10.39
C PHE A 66 -6.74 -0.54 -9.50
N LYS A 67 -8.06 -0.29 -9.56
CA LYS A 67 -8.75 0.63 -8.63
C LYS A 67 -8.65 0.17 -7.18
N ILE A 68 -8.98 -1.10 -6.94
CA ILE A 68 -8.94 -1.69 -5.59
C ILE A 68 -7.50 -1.68 -5.06
N PHE A 69 -6.52 -2.08 -5.89
CA PHE A 69 -5.11 -2.01 -5.53
C PHE A 69 -4.69 -0.60 -5.11
N GLY A 70 -4.96 0.41 -5.95
CA GLY A 70 -4.57 1.79 -5.70
C GLY A 70 -5.18 2.35 -4.43
N PHE A 71 -6.49 2.12 -4.22
CA PHE A 71 -7.19 2.60 -3.04
C PHE A 71 -6.73 1.91 -1.75
N SER A 72 -6.65 0.58 -1.74
CA SER A 72 -6.19 -0.18 -0.58
C SER A 72 -4.74 0.15 -0.22
N ASN A 73 -3.87 0.31 -1.24
CA ASN A 73 -2.47 0.66 -1.03
C ASN A 73 -2.33 2.09 -0.48
N LEU A 74 -3.05 3.07 -1.05
CA LEU A 74 -3.06 4.45 -0.54
C LEU A 74 -3.50 4.50 0.93
N LEU A 75 -4.58 3.78 1.28
CA LEU A 75 -5.14 3.79 2.62
C LEU A 75 -4.18 3.16 3.65
N LEU A 76 -3.66 1.96 3.36
CA LEU A 76 -2.69 1.30 4.25
C LEU A 76 -1.39 2.10 4.35
N PHE A 77 -0.85 2.61 3.24
CA PHE A 77 0.40 3.35 3.25
C PHE A 77 0.26 4.70 3.96
N SER A 78 -0.88 5.38 3.82
CA SER A 78 -1.16 6.60 4.59
C SER A 78 -1.27 6.30 6.10
N ALA A 79 -1.86 5.17 6.48
CA ALA A 79 -1.84 4.71 7.87
C ALA A 79 -0.41 4.42 8.36
N VAL A 80 0.44 3.79 7.53
CA VAL A 80 1.87 3.59 7.83
C VAL A 80 2.56 4.93 8.08
N VAL A 81 2.37 5.90 7.18
CA VAL A 81 2.97 7.23 7.28
C VAL A 81 2.54 7.92 8.57
N PHE A 82 1.25 7.86 8.90
CA PHE A 82 0.72 8.41 10.13
C PHE A 82 1.32 7.75 11.39
N VAL A 83 1.40 6.41 11.43
CA VAL A 83 2.00 5.69 12.55
C VAL A 83 3.49 6.02 12.67
N VAL A 84 4.24 6.05 11.56
CA VAL A 84 5.65 6.42 11.56
C VAL A 84 5.85 7.82 12.11
N MET A 85 5.05 8.80 11.67
CA MET A 85 5.11 10.17 12.20
C MET A 85 4.74 10.23 13.70
N LYS A 86 3.73 9.47 14.13
CA LYS A 86 3.28 9.45 15.54
C LYS A 86 4.30 8.84 16.49
N TYR A 87 4.96 7.75 16.09
CA TYR A 87 5.98 7.07 16.90
C TYR A 87 7.38 7.67 16.74
N ARG A 88 7.57 8.59 15.79
CA ARG A 88 8.78 9.41 15.70
C ARG A 88 8.71 10.58 16.68
N ARG A 89 8.71 10.28 17.99
CA ARG A 89 9.10 11.29 18.99
C ARG A 89 10.63 11.30 19.09
N LYS A 90 11.18 12.51 19.23
CA LYS A 90 12.60 12.83 19.43
C LYS A 90 13.30 11.85 20.37
#